data_AF-A0A1I3I6S6-F1
#
_entry.id   AF-A0A1I3I6S6-F1
#
_cell.length_a   1.000
_cell.length_b   1.000
_cell.length_c   1.000
_cell.angle_alpha   90.00
_cell.angle_beta   90.00
_cell.angle_gamma   90.00
#
_symmetry.space_group_name_H-M   'P 1'
#
loop_
_entity.id
_entity.type
_entity.pdbx_description
1 polymer ?
#
loop_
_entity_poly.entity_id
_entity_poly.type
_entity_poly.pdbx_seq_one_letter_code
_entity_poly.pdbx_strand_id
1 'polypeptide(L)'
;MSTDTITLDQIDSVAPEEAVTAAAAAVQDARRVQAQWEAKESAARAELESVQAQAAEALLEDPSAEEALATSITQLTARVEIVHRAAVAHRPRVAAAETAWLQAQAALFATAIPPLEDELRQHETKTARLLKQLEDHEGVYVPEADLRWALAPVDRPKSWKVPKSRPIHASLTLARRQHRILCELAAGVDPAPLLVEWRVGSEIYPECIMGPDALVPVPAFLQRVQQRVQQAQDVIVGLEQARDELPGRIADLERQEAQMQPREGKFVVLPQLRERLRAIDDEISAAREHLDALAPAPASVKD
;
A
#
# COMPACT_ATOMS: atom_id res chain seq x y z
N MET A 1 35.76 6.85 0.41
CA MET A 1 34.64 6.02 0.89
C MET A 1 34.43 4.94 -0.15
N SER A 2 34.89 3.72 0.13
CA SER A 2 34.67 2.57 -0.76
C SER A 2 33.21 2.15 -0.62
N THR A 3 32.41 2.37 -1.66
CA THR A 3 31.10 1.74 -1.78
C THR A 3 31.34 0.32 -2.26
N ASP A 4 31.42 -0.63 -1.33
CA ASP A 4 31.39 -2.05 -1.64
C ASP A 4 30.06 -2.35 -2.35
N THR A 5 30.15 -2.34 -3.68
CA THR A 5 29.03 -2.64 -4.55
C THR A 5 28.96 -4.15 -4.58
N ILE A 6 28.03 -4.73 -3.82
CA ILE A 6 27.72 -6.16 -3.88
C ILE A 6 27.32 -6.44 -5.34
N THR A 7 28.20 -7.11 -6.08
CA THR A 7 27.94 -7.57 -7.44
C THR A 7 26.96 -8.74 -7.41
N LEU A 8 26.03 -8.78 -8.37
CA LEU A 8 24.98 -9.81 -8.49
C LEU A 8 25.52 -11.25 -8.29
N ASP A 9 26.74 -11.54 -8.73
CA ASP A 9 27.38 -12.86 -8.63
C ASP A 9 27.67 -13.34 -7.19
N GLN A 10 27.70 -12.45 -6.18
CA GLN A 10 27.91 -12.86 -4.78
C GLN A 10 26.63 -13.33 -4.08
N ILE A 11 25.47 -13.08 -4.69
CA ILE A 11 24.15 -13.35 -4.08
C ILE A 11 23.81 -14.85 -4.14
N ASP A 12 24.37 -15.61 -5.09
CA ASP A 12 24.07 -17.03 -5.29
C ASP A 12 24.54 -17.97 -4.16
N SER A 13 25.37 -17.49 -3.22
CA SER A 13 25.86 -18.28 -2.07
C SER A 13 25.22 -17.94 -0.72
N VAL A 14 24.38 -16.90 -0.70
CA VAL A 14 23.75 -16.37 0.52
C VAL A 14 22.37 -17.00 0.68
N ALA A 15 21.98 -17.36 1.90
CA ALA A 15 20.65 -17.91 2.15
C ALA A 15 19.59 -16.90 1.65
N PRO A 16 18.51 -17.35 0.98
CA PRO A 16 17.59 -16.42 0.32
C PRO A 16 16.91 -15.45 1.32
N GLU A 17 16.78 -15.83 2.59
CA GLU A 17 16.29 -14.94 3.67
C GLU A 17 17.27 -13.79 4.00
N GLU A 18 18.57 -14.08 3.98
CA GLU A 18 19.62 -13.07 4.18
C GLU A 18 19.67 -12.11 2.98
N ALA A 19 19.50 -12.64 1.76
CA ALA A 19 19.41 -11.83 0.55
C ALA A 19 18.22 -10.86 0.56
N VAL A 20 17.04 -11.31 1.03
CA VAL A 20 15.87 -10.42 1.22
C VAL A 20 16.16 -9.33 2.23
N THR A 21 16.78 -9.70 3.36
CA THR A 21 17.12 -8.74 4.42
C THR A 21 18.09 -7.67 3.93
N ALA A 22 19.15 -8.07 3.21
CA ALA A 22 20.12 -7.16 2.61
C ALA A 22 19.48 -6.25 1.56
N ALA A 23 18.62 -6.80 0.69
CA ALA A 23 17.91 -6.01 -0.32
C ALA A 23 16.93 -5.01 0.31
N ALA A 24 16.24 -5.38 1.40
CA ALA A 24 15.36 -4.48 2.14
C ALA A 24 16.13 -3.29 2.75
N ALA A 25 17.30 -3.55 3.35
CA ALA A 25 18.18 -2.50 3.84
C ALA A 25 18.64 -1.57 2.71
N ALA A 26 18.98 -2.12 1.54
CA ALA A 26 19.37 -1.32 0.37
C ALA A 26 18.25 -0.40 -0.13
N VAL A 27 16.98 -0.85 -0.13
CA VAL A 27 15.82 0.00 -0.46
C VAL A 27 15.69 1.15 0.54
N GLN A 28 15.78 0.85 1.83
CA GLN A 28 15.68 1.87 2.89
C GLN A 28 16.81 2.90 2.79
N ASP A 29 18.05 2.47 2.56
CA ASP A 29 19.18 3.36 2.36
C ASP A 29 19.03 4.22 1.11
N ALA A 30 18.59 3.64 -0.01
CA ALA A 30 18.35 4.39 -1.24
C ALA A 30 17.28 5.47 -1.02
N ARG A 31 16.17 5.15 -0.34
CA ARG A 31 15.10 6.10 0.01
C ARG A 31 15.55 7.16 0.99
N ARG A 32 16.37 6.82 1.98
CA ARG A 32 16.96 7.78 2.92
C ARG A 32 17.81 8.81 2.17
N VAL A 33 18.64 8.38 1.24
CA VAL A 33 19.46 9.28 0.41
C VAL A 33 18.60 10.13 -0.53
N GLN A 34 17.53 9.56 -1.13
CA GLN A 34 16.53 10.29 -1.92
C GLN A 34 15.93 11.44 -1.10
N ALA A 35 15.42 11.13 0.10
CA ALA A 35 14.81 12.10 1.00
C ALA A 35 15.78 13.20 1.44
N GLN A 36 17.06 12.87 1.66
CA GLN A 36 18.10 13.86 1.96
C GLN A 36 18.31 14.85 0.80
N TRP A 37 18.27 14.40 -0.45
CA TRP A 37 18.38 15.28 -1.61
C TRP A 37 17.13 16.16 -1.79
N GLU A 38 15.94 15.59 -1.60
CA GLU A 38 14.68 16.33 -1.67
C GLU A 38 14.56 17.38 -0.56
N ALA A 39 15.01 17.07 0.66
CA ALA A 39 15.09 18.03 1.75
C ALA A 39 16.07 19.17 1.45
N LYS A 40 17.24 18.86 0.88
CA LYS A 40 18.20 19.89 0.43
C LYS A 40 17.62 20.75 -0.69
N GLU A 41 16.83 20.17 -1.59
CA GLU A 41 16.17 20.90 -2.67
C GLU A 41 15.14 21.88 -2.09
N SER A 42 14.27 21.40 -1.20
CA SER A 42 13.28 22.22 -0.52
C SER A 42 13.91 23.36 0.27
N ALA A 43 14.99 23.09 1.03
CA ALA A 43 15.72 24.11 1.76
C ALA A 43 16.34 25.16 0.83
N ALA A 44 16.99 24.75 -0.27
CA ALA A 44 17.58 25.67 -1.23
C ALA A 44 16.53 26.54 -1.95
N ARG A 45 15.34 25.99 -2.23
CA ARG A 45 14.21 26.76 -2.78
C ARG A 45 13.67 27.78 -1.79
N ALA A 46 13.48 27.39 -0.54
CA ALA A 46 13.02 28.30 0.51
C ALA A 46 14.01 29.44 0.76
N GLU A 47 15.32 29.15 0.74
CA GLU A 47 16.37 30.18 0.80
C GLU A 47 16.28 31.15 -0.39
N LEU A 48 16.11 30.63 -1.62
CA LEU A 48 15.95 31.46 -2.82
C LEU A 48 14.70 32.36 -2.75
N GLU A 49 13.55 31.79 -2.36
CA GLU A 49 12.28 32.52 -2.20
C GLU A 49 12.41 33.63 -1.13
N SER A 50 13.08 33.34 0.00
CA SER A 50 13.33 34.32 1.05
C SER A 50 14.19 35.49 0.55
N VAL A 51 15.27 35.22 -0.19
CA VAL A 51 16.13 36.26 -0.76
C VAL A 51 15.36 37.08 -1.79
N GLN A 52 14.56 36.44 -2.65
CA GLN A 52 13.74 37.14 -3.64
C GLN A 52 12.67 38.03 -3.00
N ALA A 53 12.04 37.58 -1.91
CA ALA A 53 11.04 38.36 -1.19
C ALA A 53 11.64 39.62 -0.53
N GLN A 54 12.87 39.53 -0.02
CA GLN A 54 13.57 40.63 0.66
C GLN A 54 14.31 41.56 -0.31
N ALA A 55 14.55 41.14 -1.56
CA ALA A 55 15.39 41.87 -2.51
C ALA A 55 14.86 43.29 -2.81
N ALA A 56 13.53 43.45 -2.92
CA ALA A 56 12.93 44.75 -3.22
C ALA A 56 13.13 45.76 -2.08
N GLU A 57 12.98 45.33 -0.83
CA GLU A 57 13.18 46.18 0.35
C GLU A 57 14.66 46.52 0.52
N ALA A 58 15.55 45.54 0.41
CA ALA A 58 17.00 45.74 0.49
C ALA A 58 17.53 46.73 -0.57
N LEU A 59 16.99 46.70 -1.79
CA LEU A 59 17.35 47.66 -2.86
C LEU A 59 16.84 49.09 -2.60
N LEU A 60 15.70 49.23 -1.93
CA LEU A 60 15.17 50.55 -1.54
C LEU A 60 16.02 51.19 -0.43
N GLU A 61 16.53 50.37 0.49
CA GLU A 61 17.40 50.81 1.58
C GLU A 61 18.84 51.12 1.11
N ASP A 62 19.40 50.26 0.25
CA ASP A 62 20.74 50.40 -0.30
C ASP A 62 20.79 49.98 -1.78
N PRO A 63 20.72 50.95 -2.71
CA PRO A 63 20.84 50.66 -4.13
C PRO A 63 22.18 50.00 -4.53
N SER A 64 23.24 50.16 -3.73
CA SER A 64 24.53 49.54 -4.02
C SER A 64 24.56 48.02 -3.75
N ALA A 65 23.53 47.48 -3.07
CA ALA A 65 23.38 46.06 -2.83
C ALA A 65 22.97 45.24 -4.07
N GLU A 66 22.65 45.89 -5.20
CA GLU A 66 22.14 45.24 -6.43
C GLU A 66 23.04 44.10 -6.92
N GLU A 67 24.34 44.35 -7.10
CA GLU A 67 25.28 43.34 -7.61
C GLU A 67 25.43 42.16 -6.64
N ALA A 68 25.40 42.42 -5.33
CA ALA A 68 25.49 41.40 -4.30
C ALA A 68 24.24 40.50 -4.29
N LEU A 69 23.04 41.09 -4.38
CA LEU A 69 21.77 40.36 -4.48
C LEU A 69 21.69 39.55 -5.78
N ALA A 70 22.06 40.13 -6.93
CA ALA A 70 22.09 39.43 -8.21
C ALA A 70 23.03 38.21 -8.17
N THR A 71 24.21 38.37 -7.55
CA THR A 71 25.16 37.27 -7.33
C THR A 71 24.58 36.18 -6.43
N SER A 72 23.97 36.56 -5.30
CA SER A 72 23.34 35.63 -4.35
C SER A 72 22.20 34.83 -4.99
N ILE A 73 21.30 35.51 -5.71
CA ILE A 73 20.19 34.86 -6.45
C ILE A 73 20.74 33.88 -7.47
N THR A 74 21.75 34.27 -8.26
CA THR A 74 22.37 33.40 -9.27
C THR A 74 22.98 32.15 -8.63
N GLN A 75 23.69 32.30 -7.51
CA GLN A 75 24.30 31.19 -6.78
C GLN A 75 23.23 30.24 -6.20
N LEU A 76 22.16 30.78 -5.62
CA LEU A 76 21.04 29.99 -5.08
C LEU A 76 20.28 29.25 -6.19
N THR A 77 20.02 29.89 -7.33
CA THR A 77 19.43 29.23 -8.49
C THR A 77 20.30 28.06 -8.98
N ALA A 78 21.61 28.26 -9.11
CA ALA A 78 22.53 27.19 -9.50
C ALA A 78 22.54 26.05 -8.47
N ARG A 79 22.51 26.36 -7.16
CA ARG A 79 22.41 25.35 -6.08
C ARG A 79 21.11 24.55 -6.17
N VAL A 80 19.96 25.20 -6.37
CA VAL A 80 18.67 24.52 -6.56
C VAL A 80 18.75 23.56 -7.75
N GLU A 81 19.29 24.00 -8.89
CA GLU A 81 19.42 23.19 -10.09
C GLU A 81 20.32 21.95 -9.86
N ILE A 82 21.47 22.13 -9.21
CA ILE A 82 22.40 21.03 -8.90
C ILE A 82 21.74 19.99 -8.00
N VAL A 83 21.08 20.43 -6.93
CA VAL A 83 20.43 19.54 -5.96
C VAL A 83 19.23 18.84 -6.60
N HIS A 84 18.44 19.54 -7.40
CA HIS A 84 17.35 18.96 -8.17
C HIS A 84 17.85 17.85 -9.11
N ARG A 85 18.93 18.11 -9.87
CA ARG A 85 19.55 17.10 -10.74
C ARG A 85 20.06 15.89 -9.95
N ALA A 86 20.63 16.10 -8.76
CA ALA A 86 21.05 15.01 -7.88
C ALA A 86 19.86 14.17 -7.40
N ALA A 87 18.76 14.80 -6.98
CA ALA A 87 17.53 14.12 -6.59
C ALA A 87 16.93 13.30 -7.74
N VAL A 88 16.88 13.88 -8.95
CA VAL A 88 16.41 13.18 -10.16
C VAL A 88 17.31 12.02 -10.54
N ALA A 89 18.64 12.20 -10.49
CA ALA A 89 19.62 11.16 -10.81
C ALA A 89 19.63 9.99 -9.81
N HIS A 90 19.11 10.20 -8.59
CA HIS A 90 19.02 9.16 -7.57
C HIS A 90 17.75 8.29 -7.69
N ARG A 91 16.67 8.78 -8.33
CA ARG A 91 15.42 8.02 -8.53
C ARG A 91 15.63 6.64 -9.19
N PRO A 92 16.44 6.49 -10.26
CA PRO A 92 16.71 5.17 -10.84
C PRO A 92 17.41 4.21 -9.87
N ARG A 93 18.17 4.72 -8.89
CA ARG A 93 18.83 3.88 -7.87
C ARG A 93 17.83 3.34 -6.86
N VAL A 94 16.83 4.14 -6.48
CA VAL A 94 15.70 3.67 -5.66
C VAL A 94 14.94 2.58 -6.41
N ALA A 95 14.57 2.83 -7.67
CA ALA A 95 13.88 1.84 -8.48
C ALA A 95 14.69 0.53 -8.64
N ALA A 96 16.00 0.62 -8.88
CA ALA A 96 16.86 -0.55 -8.98
C ALA A 96 16.93 -1.35 -7.66
N ALA A 97 17.00 -0.67 -6.50
CA ALA A 97 16.97 -1.34 -5.20
C ALA A 97 15.62 -2.03 -4.95
N GLU A 98 14.51 -1.38 -5.32
CA GLU A 98 13.16 -1.95 -5.22
C GLU A 98 13.00 -3.20 -6.10
N THR A 99 13.48 -3.14 -7.35
CA THR A 99 13.53 -4.30 -8.25
C THR A 99 14.35 -5.44 -7.66
N ALA A 100 15.54 -5.16 -7.11
CA ALA A 100 16.39 -6.17 -6.49
C ALA A 100 15.71 -6.84 -5.28
N TRP A 101 15.02 -6.05 -4.46
CA TRP A 101 14.25 -6.57 -3.33
C TRP A 101 13.07 -7.45 -3.78
N LEU A 102 12.32 -7.04 -4.81
CA LEU A 102 11.25 -7.88 -5.39
C LEU A 102 11.79 -9.19 -5.95
N GLN A 103 12.94 -9.17 -6.62
CA GLN A 103 13.62 -10.38 -7.13
C GLN A 103 14.07 -11.31 -6.00
N ALA A 104 14.64 -10.76 -4.92
CA ALA A 104 15.02 -11.55 -3.75
C ALA A 104 13.80 -12.21 -3.08
N GLN A 105 12.68 -11.47 -2.97
CA GLN A 105 11.42 -12.03 -2.47
C GLN A 105 10.88 -13.12 -3.38
N ALA A 106 10.95 -12.93 -4.71
CA ALA A 106 10.55 -13.96 -5.66
C ALA A 106 11.41 -15.23 -5.48
N ALA A 107 12.72 -15.09 -5.27
CA ALA A 107 13.63 -16.21 -5.07
C ALA A 107 13.27 -17.08 -3.84
N LEU A 108 12.72 -16.50 -2.77
CA LEU A 108 12.18 -17.28 -1.63
C LEU A 108 11.06 -18.22 -2.07
N PHE A 109 10.08 -17.69 -2.81
CA PHE A 109 8.99 -18.53 -3.33
C PHE A 109 9.49 -19.54 -4.36
N ALA A 110 10.45 -19.18 -5.21
CA ALA A 110 11.09 -20.09 -6.15
C ALA A 110 11.74 -21.28 -5.43
N THR A 111 12.38 -21.04 -4.28
CA THR A 111 13.02 -22.08 -3.45
C THR A 111 11.98 -22.98 -2.77
N ALA A 112 10.82 -22.44 -2.40
CA ALA A 112 9.74 -23.19 -1.76
C ALA A 112 8.89 -24.05 -2.71
N ILE A 113 8.91 -23.77 -4.02
CA ILE A 113 8.09 -24.50 -5.00
C ILE A 113 8.52 -25.97 -5.20
N PRO A 114 9.81 -26.30 -5.46
CA PRO A 114 10.25 -27.68 -5.66
C PRO A 114 9.87 -28.67 -4.55
N PRO A 115 10.06 -28.38 -3.23
CA PRO A 115 9.67 -29.32 -2.19
C PRO A 115 8.15 -29.55 -2.13
N LEU A 116 7.32 -28.53 -2.45
CA LEU A 116 5.86 -28.67 -2.54
C LEU A 116 5.45 -29.54 -3.74
N GLU A 117 6.16 -29.42 -4.87
CA GLU A 117 5.95 -30.28 -6.04
C GLU A 117 6.32 -31.74 -5.74
N ASP A 118 7.43 -31.96 -5.05
CA ASP A 118 7.87 -33.30 -4.65
C ASP A 118 6.91 -33.92 -3.64
N GLU A 119 6.42 -33.16 -2.65
CA GLU A 119 5.40 -33.63 -1.70
C GLU A 119 4.11 -34.03 -2.42
N LEU A 120 3.63 -33.19 -3.36
CA LEU A 120 2.46 -33.49 -4.15
C LEU A 120 2.66 -34.77 -4.98
N ARG A 121 3.80 -34.89 -5.67
CA ARG A 121 4.15 -36.07 -6.48
C ARG A 121 4.20 -37.34 -5.63
N GLN A 122 4.78 -37.28 -4.43
CA GLN A 122 4.82 -38.40 -3.49
C GLN A 122 3.41 -38.80 -3.03
N HIS A 123 2.57 -37.80 -2.71
CA HIS A 123 1.19 -38.04 -2.32
C HIS A 123 0.39 -38.71 -3.46
N GLU A 124 0.47 -38.17 -4.67
CA GLU A 124 -0.19 -38.72 -5.86
C GLU A 124 0.27 -40.15 -6.16
N THR A 125 1.58 -40.41 -6.10
CA THR A 125 2.16 -41.75 -6.30
C THR A 125 1.63 -42.73 -5.25
N LYS A 126 1.57 -42.31 -3.98
CA LYS A 126 1.04 -43.14 -2.89
C LYS A 126 -0.44 -43.41 -3.07
N THR A 127 -1.23 -42.40 -3.44
CA THR A 127 -2.67 -42.55 -3.69
C THR A 127 -2.93 -43.49 -4.86
N ALA A 128 -2.21 -43.34 -5.98
CA ALA A 128 -2.33 -44.22 -7.13
C ALA A 128 -2.00 -45.68 -6.76
N ARG A 129 -0.95 -45.91 -5.95
CA ARG A 129 -0.62 -47.24 -5.44
C ARG A 129 -1.74 -47.82 -4.57
N LEU A 130 -2.30 -47.03 -3.66
CA LEU A 130 -3.39 -47.48 -2.77
C LEU A 130 -4.69 -47.77 -3.54
N LEU A 131 -5.03 -46.93 -4.52
CA LEU A 131 -6.19 -47.16 -5.39
C LEU A 131 -6.02 -48.45 -6.18
N LYS A 132 -4.83 -48.69 -6.76
CA LYS A 132 -4.53 -49.94 -7.44
C LYS A 132 -4.67 -51.16 -6.51
N GLN A 133 -4.16 -51.07 -5.28
CA GLN A 133 -4.31 -52.14 -4.29
C GLN A 133 -5.79 -52.39 -3.94
N LEU A 134 -6.60 -51.34 -3.83
CA LEU A 134 -8.05 -51.47 -3.62
C LEU A 134 -8.72 -52.13 -4.83
N GLU A 135 -8.36 -51.73 -6.06
CA GLU A 135 -8.86 -52.33 -7.29
C GLU A 135 -8.55 -53.83 -7.38
N ASP A 136 -7.32 -54.21 -7.03
CA ASP A 136 -6.88 -55.61 -7.02
C ASP A 136 -7.63 -56.47 -5.98
N HIS A 137 -8.09 -55.87 -4.87
CA HIS A 137 -8.77 -56.58 -3.77
C HIS A 137 -10.31 -56.57 -3.84
N GLU A 138 -10.91 -55.44 -4.22
CA GLU A 138 -12.35 -55.19 -4.11
C GLU A 138 -13.02 -54.96 -5.48
N GLY A 139 -12.26 -55.01 -6.58
CA GLY A 139 -12.72 -54.64 -7.92
C GLY A 139 -12.63 -53.14 -8.17
N VAL A 140 -13.01 -52.69 -9.38
CA VAL A 140 -12.83 -51.30 -9.82
C VAL A 140 -13.46 -50.32 -8.83
N TYR A 141 -12.63 -49.49 -8.19
CA TYR A 141 -13.09 -48.44 -7.30
C TYR A 141 -13.75 -47.32 -8.13
N VAL A 142 -15.06 -47.12 -7.95
CA VAL A 142 -15.77 -45.97 -8.49
C VAL A 142 -15.87 -44.92 -7.37
N PRO A 143 -15.24 -43.74 -7.50
CA PRO A 143 -15.38 -42.68 -6.52
C PRO A 143 -16.85 -42.36 -6.26
N GLU A 144 -17.24 -42.20 -4.99
CA GLU A 144 -18.61 -41.86 -4.59
C GLU A 144 -19.13 -40.57 -5.27
N ALA A 145 -18.21 -39.67 -5.64
CA ALA A 145 -18.54 -38.45 -6.39
C ALA A 145 -19.12 -38.76 -7.78
N ASP A 146 -18.65 -39.80 -8.46
CA ASP A 146 -19.15 -40.20 -9.79
C ASP A 146 -20.47 -40.98 -9.68
N LEU A 147 -20.67 -41.73 -8.58
CA LEU A 147 -21.95 -42.36 -8.24
C LEU A 147 -23.04 -41.32 -7.92
N ARG A 148 -22.67 -40.14 -7.39
CA ARG A 148 -23.59 -39.05 -7.05
C ARG A 148 -24.19 -38.31 -8.26
N TRP A 149 -23.54 -38.33 -9.43
CA TRP A 149 -24.17 -37.80 -10.65
C TRP A 149 -25.19 -38.79 -11.24
N ALA A 150 -25.06 -40.08 -10.91
CA ALA A 150 -25.97 -41.13 -11.36
C ALA A 150 -27.17 -41.36 -10.40
N LEU A 151 -27.08 -40.93 -9.14
CA LEU A 151 -28.11 -41.14 -8.12
C LEU A 151 -28.62 -39.79 -7.58
N ALA A 152 -29.94 -39.57 -7.69
CA ALA A 152 -30.68 -38.38 -7.26
C ALA A 152 -30.42 -37.98 -5.78
N PRO A 153 -30.81 -36.78 -5.31
CA PRO A 153 -30.14 -36.06 -4.23
C PRO A 153 -30.32 -36.75 -2.88
N VAL A 154 -29.36 -37.59 -2.50
CA VAL A 154 -29.26 -38.14 -1.15
C VAL A 154 -28.63 -37.07 -0.24
N ASP A 155 -29.23 -36.90 0.94
CA ASP A 155 -28.77 -36.02 2.01
C ASP A 155 -27.24 -36.02 2.14
N ARG A 156 -26.64 -34.83 2.00
CA ARG A 156 -25.19 -34.68 2.09
C ARG A 156 -24.72 -35.17 3.46
N PRO A 157 -23.83 -36.18 3.54
CA PRO A 157 -23.18 -36.51 4.80
C PRO A 157 -22.44 -35.27 5.30
N LYS A 158 -22.76 -34.83 6.53
CA LYS A 158 -22.27 -33.58 7.16
C LYS A 158 -20.76 -33.50 7.36
N SER A 159 -19.98 -34.51 7.00
CA SER A 159 -18.53 -34.55 7.22
C SER A 159 -17.75 -35.07 6.01
N TRP A 160 -17.82 -34.33 4.91
CA TRP A 160 -16.87 -34.54 3.81
C TRP A 160 -15.47 -34.14 4.29
N LYS A 161 -14.65 -35.13 4.67
CA LYS A 161 -13.25 -34.88 5.02
C LYS A 161 -12.54 -34.36 3.77
N VAL A 162 -12.02 -33.14 3.86
CA VAL A 162 -11.24 -32.53 2.80
C VAL A 162 -10.05 -33.45 2.47
N PRO A 163 -9.80 -33.79 1.19
CA PRO A 163 -8.66 -34.60 0.80
C PRO A 163 -7.34 -33.96 1.26
N LYS A 164 -6.40 -34.78 1.75
CA LYS A 164 -5.08 -34.31 2.21
C LYS A 164 -4.27 -33.61 1.10
N SER A 165 -4.56 -33.87 -0.17
CA SER A 165 -3.94 -33.18 -1.31
C SER A 165 -4.40 -31.74 -1.48
N ARG A 166 -5.60 -31.36 -0.99
CA ARG A 166 -6.15 -30.02 -1.22
C ARG A 166 -5.30 -28.92 -0.58
N PRO A 167 -4.83 -29.02 0.68
CA PRO A 167 -3.87 -28.07 1.24
C PRO A 167 -2.57 -27.97 0.43
N ILE A 168 -2.00 -29.09 -0.03
CA ILE A 168 -0.75 -29.10 -0.80
C ILE A 168 -0.93 -28.35 -2.14
N HIS A 169 -2.02 -28.64 -2.88
CA HIS A 169 -2.34 -27.92 -4.10
C HIS A 169 -2.57 -26.42 -3.86
N ALA A 170 -3.25 -26.07 -2.76
CA ALA A 170 -3.51 -24.67 -2.41
C ALA A 170 -2.20 -23.92 -2.14
N SER A 171 -1.30 -24.49 -1.32
CA SER A 171 0.01 -23.91 -1.02
C SER A 171 0.88 -23.78 -2.28
N LEU A 172 0.95 -24.81 -3.12
CA LEU A 172 1.71 -24.78 -4.37
C LEU A 172 1.17 -23.73 -5.34
N THR A 173 -0.15 -23.65 -5.48
CA THR A 173 -0.81 -22.65 -6.35
C THR A 173 -0.56 -21.23 -5.83
N LEU A 174 -0.66 -21.02 -4.52
CA LEU A 174 -0.40 -19.73 -3.89
C LEU A 174 1.07 -19.29 -4.10
N ALA A 175 2.03 -20.17 -3.80
CA ALA A 175 3.46 -19.89 -3.98
C ALA A 175 3.81 -19.54 -5.43
N ARG A 176 3.30 -20.30 -6.41
CA ARG A 176 3.50 -20.01 -7.84
C ARG A 176 2.91 -18.67 -8.27
N ARG A 177 1.74 -18.32 -7.76
CA ARG A 177 1.08 -17.03 -8.05
C ARG A 177 1.85 -15.87 -7.44
N GLN A 178 2.26 -15.99 -6.17
CA GLN A 178 3.05 -14.97 -5.48
C GLN A 178 4.41 -14.76 -6.15
N HIS A 179 5.12 -15.84 -6.49
CA HIS A 179 6.33 -15.79 -7.31
C HIS A 179 6.11 -15.02 -8.62
N ARG A 180 5.08 -15.37 -9.39
CA ARG A 180 4.79 -14.73 -10.68
C ARG A 180 4.46 -13.24 -10.52
N ILE A 181 3.64 -12.87 -9.53
CA ILE A 181 3.33 -11.47 -9.23
C ILE A 181 4.61 -10.66 -8.96
N LEU A 182 5.51 -11.18 -8.12
CA LEU A 182 6.75 -10.49 -7.77
C LEU A 182 7.67 -10.33 -8.98
N CYS A 183 7.74 -11.32 -9.87
CA CYS A 183 8.49 -11.22 -11.12
C CYS A 183 7.92 -10.16 -12.08
N GLU A 184 6.59 -10.08 -12.25
CA GLU A 184 5.98 -9.03 -13.07
C GLU A 184 6.26 -7.64 -12.50
N LEU A 185 6.12 -7.47 -11.17
CA LEU A 185 6.42 -6.20 -10.50
C LEU A 185 7.90 -5.82 -10.65
N ALA A 186 8.81 -6.78 -10.51
CA ALA A 186 10.24 -6.56 -10.71
C ALA A 186 10.55 -6.13 -12.17
N ALA A 187 9.76 -6.61 -13.14
CA ALA A 187 9.84 -6.20 -14.54
C ALA A 187 9.13 -4.85 -14.83
N GLY A 188 8.52 -4.22 -13.83
CA GLY A 188 7.76 -2.98 -13.98
C GLY A 188 6.38 -3.17 -14.62
N VAL A 189 5.83 -4.39 -14.60
CA VAL A 189 4.52 -4.75 -15.16
C VAL A 189 3.48 -4.80 -14.04
N ASP A 190 2.31 -4.19 -14.26
CA ASP A 190 1.19 -4.26 -13.33
C ASP A 190 0.60 -5.69 -13.29
N PRO A 191 0.53 -6.37 -12.13
CA PRO A 191 -0.03 -7.71 -12.01
C PRO A 191 -1.56 -7.75 -12.07
N ALA A 192 -2.27 -6.62 -12.13
CA ALA A 192 -3.74 -6.59 -12.18
C ALA A 192 -4.36 -7.50 -13.27
N PRO A 193 -3.83 -7.61 -14.51
CA PRO A 193 -4.35 -8.54 -15.51
C PRO A 193 -4.28 -10.00 -15.08
N LEU A 194 -3.25 -10.40 -14.33
CA LEU A 194 -3.12 -11.77 -13.80
C LEU A 194 -4.20 -12.10 -12.78
N LEU A 195 -4.59 -11.13 -11.94
CA LEU A 195 -5.66 -11.33 -10.97
C LEU A 195 -7.01 -11.57 -11.67
N VAL A 196 -7.26 -10.85 -12.76
CA VAL A 196 -8.45 -11.04 -13.60
C VAL A 196 -8.43 -12.42 -14.26
N GLU A 197 -7.30 -12.81 -14.85
CA GLU A 197 -7.10 -14.11 -15.48
C GLU A 197 -7.39 -15.26 -14.49
N TRP A 198 -6.84 -15.16 -13.27
CA TRP A 198 -6.99 -16.18 -12.24
C TRP A 198 -8.33 -16.14 -11.51
N ARG A 199 -9.16 -15.11 -11.75
CA ARG A 199 -10.45 -14.85 -11.08
C ARG A 199 -10.32 -14.81 -9.56
N VAL A 200 -9.33 -14.05 -9.09
CA VAL A 200 -8.93 -13.99 -7.69
C VAL A 200 -8.86 -12.54 -7.21
N GLY A 201 -9.18 -12.35 -5.93
CA GLY A 201 -9.06 -11.04 -5.28
C GLY A 201 -7.62 -10.69 -4.92
N SER A 202 -7.45 -9.53 -4.28
CA SER A 202 -6.15 -9.04 -3.78
C SER A 202 -5.54 -9.88 -2.66
N GLU A 203 -6.25 -10.89 -2.17
CA GLU A 203 -5.81 -11.79 -1.10
C GLU A 203 -4.61 -12.68 -1.51
N ILE A 204 -4.25 -12.69 -2.79
CA ILE A 204 -3.13 -13.45 -3.33
C ILE A 204 -1.83 -12.66 -3.35
N TYR A 205 -1.89 -11.34 -3.17
CA TYR A 205 -0.68 -10.54 -3.07
C TYR A 205 0.13 -10.96 -1.84
N PRO A 206 1.45 -11.15 -1.97
CA PRO A 206 2.30 -11.40 -0.81
C PRO A 206 2.28 -10.20 0.15
N GLU A 207 2.42 -10.47 1.43
CA GLU A 207 2.37 -9.45 2.49
C GLU A 207 3.44 -8.36 2.30
N CYS A 208 4.58 -8.72 1.70
CA CYS A 208 5.67 -7.78 1.46
C CYS A 208 5.29 -6.59 0.56
N ILE A 209 4.28 -6.74 -0.31
CA ILE A 209 3.81 -5.69 -1.22
C ILE A 209 2.40 -5.16 -0.86
N MET A 210 1.86 -5.58 0.29
CA MET A 210 0.53 -5.21 0.77
C MET A 210 0.58 -4.73 2.22
N GLY A 211 -0.09 -3.61 2.50
CA GLY A 211 -0.20 -3.09 3.85
C GLY A 211 0.71 -1.89 4.11
N PRO A 212 0.66 -1.33 5.33
CA PRO A 212 1.34 -0.07 5.66
C PRO A 212 2.87 -0.19 5.63
N ASP A 213 3.39 -1.39 5.90
CA ASP A 213 4.84 -1.66 5.96
C ASP A 213 5.40 -2.18 4.63
N ALA A 214 4.58 -2.20 3.57
CA ALA A 214 5.01 -2.68 2.25
C ALA A 214 6.13 -1.80 1.71
N LEU A 215 7.29 -2.41 1.45
CA LEU A 215 8.42 -1.69 0.87
C LEU A 215 8.10 -1.25 -0.55
N VAL A 216 7.48 -2.10 -1.37
CA VAL A 216 7.04 -1.73 -2.73
C VAL A 216 5.54 -2.00 -2.85
N PRO A 217 4.69 -1.02 -2.48
CA PRO A 217 3.24 -1.18 -2.59
C PRO A 217 2.81 -1.26 -4.05
N VAL A 218 1.90 -2.20 -4.37
CA VAL A 218 1.35 -2.36 -5.72
C VAL A 218 0.54 -1.12 -6.14
N PRO A 219 0.53 -0.70 -7.41
CA PRO A 219 -0.30 0.41 -7.89
C PRO A 219 -1.78 0.30 -7.48
N ALA A 220 -2.35 -0.91 -7.49
CA ALA A 220 -3.71 -1.16 -7.02
C ALA A 220 -3.90 -0.87 -5.51
N PHE A 221 -2.88 -1.14 -4.68
CA PHE A 221 -2.89 -0.76 -3.27
C PHE A 221 -2.80 0.76 -3.12
N LEU A 222 -1.89 1.42 -3.85
CA LEU A 222 -1.78 2.87 -3.87
C LEU A 222 -3.08 3.56 -4.31
N GLN A 223 -3.76 3.05 -5.34
CA GLN A 223 -5.07 3.55 -5.76
C GLN A 223 -6.13 3.39 -4.67
N ARG A 224 -6.15 2.26 -3.94
CA ARG A 224 -7.08 2.06 -2.82
C ARG A 224 -6.78 3.00 -1.65
N VAL A 225 -5.50 3.19 -1.32
CA VAL A 225 -5.08 4.16 -0.29
C VAL A 225 -5.51 5.56 -0.70
N GLN A 226 -5.25 5.94 -1.96
CA GLN A 226 -5.67 7.24 -2.49
C GLN A 226 -7.20 7.41 -2.47
N GLN A 227 -7.97 6.38 -2.84
CA GLN A 227 -9.43 6.40 -2.73
C GLN A 227 -9.90 6.57 -1.28
N ARG A 228 -9.25 5.90 -0.32
CA ARG A 228 -9.58 6.05 1.11
C ARG A 228 -9.23 7.44 1.63
N VAL A 229 -8.08 7.98 1.22
CA VAL A 229 -7.69 9.37 1.53
C VAL A 229 -8.72 10.34 0.96
N GLN A 230 -9.12 10.17 -0.30
CA GLN A 230 -10.15 11.02 -0.92
C GLN A 230 -11.48 10.90 -0.18
N GLN A 231 -11.93 9.68 0.14
CA GLN A 231 -13.16 9.47 0.92
C GLN A 231 -13.09 10.14 2.30
N ALA A 232 -11.96 10.04 2.99
CA ALA A 232 -11.77 10.69 4.28
C ALA A 232 -11.76 12.23 4.15
N GLN A 233 -11.16 12.77 3.09
CA GLN A 233 -11.21 14.21 2.78
C GLN A 233 -12.64 14.66 2.49
N ASP A 234 -13.39 13.93 1.68
CA ASP A 234 -14.78 14.24 1.34
C ASP A 234 -15.68 14.23 2.61
N VAL A 235 -15.43 13.30 3.54
CA VAL A 235 -16.10 13.24 4.84
C VAL A 235 -15.78 14.46 5.69
N ILE A 236 -14.50 14.86 5.79
CA ILE A 236 -14.09 16.05 6.54
C ILE A 236 -14.76 17.30 5.96
N VAL A 237 -14.73 17.47 4.64
CA VAL A 237 -15.40 18.60 3.96
C VAL A 237 -16.90 18.61 4.25
N GLY A 238 -17.57 17.45 4.18
CA GLY A 238 -18.99 17.35 4.50
C GLY A 238 -19.32 17.66 5.96
N LEU A 239 -18.45 17.27 6.90
CA LEU A 239 -18.59 17.61 8.31
C LEU A 239 -18.33 19.10 8.58
N GLU A 240 -17.34 19.70 7.93
CA GLU A 240 -17.06 21.14 8.01
C GLU A 240 -18.23 21.97 7.45
N GLN A 241 -18.80 21.57 6.31
CA GLN A 241 -20.01 22.19 5.77
C GLN A 241 -21.19 22.07 6.74
N ALA A 242 -21.41 20.88 7.32
CA ALA A 242 -22.46 20.68 8.31
C ALA A 242 -22.25 21.53 9.57
N ARG A 243 -21.00 21.71 10.02
CA ARG A 243 -20.63 22.58 11.13
C ARG A 243 -21.02 24.03 10.89
N ASP A 244 -20.82 24.51 9.66
CA ASP A 244 -21.11 25.90 9.27
C ASP A 244 -22.61 26.14 9.04
N GLU A 245 -23.33 25.16 8.47
CA GLU A 245 -24.75 25.30 8.11
C GLU A 245 -25.74 25.01 9.26
N LEU A 246 -25.41 24.06 10.15
CA LEU A 246 -26.31 23.64 11.23
C LEU A 246 -26.69 24.77 12.20
N PRO A 247 -25.80 25.70 12.60
CA PRO A 247 -26.16 26.83 13.44
C PRO A 247 -27.27 27.69 12.82
N GLY A 248 -27.18 27.97 11.50
CA GLY A 248 -28.20 28.73 10.77
C GLY A 248 -29.55 28.00 10.73
N ARG A 249 -29.53 26.68 10.48
CA ARG A 249 -30.74 25.85 10.43
C ARG A 249 -31.41 25.70 11.80
N ILE A 250 -30.62 25.62 12.88
CA ILE A 250 -31.13 25.65 14.26
C ILE A 250 -31.80 27.00 14.52
N ALA A 251 -31.16 28.12 14.16
CA ALA A 251 -31.73 29.45 14.34
C ALA A 251 -33.02 29.68 13.53
N ASP A 252 -33.14 29.10 12.34
CA ASP A 252 -34.36 29.15 11.52
C ASP A 252 -35.51 28.36 12.16
N LEU A 253 -35.23 27.15 12.65
CA LEU A 253 -36.23 26.30 13.31
C LEU A 253 -36.67 26.89 14.66
N GLU A 254 -35.76 27.50 15.43
CA GLU A 254 -36.08 28.23 16.64
C GLU A 254 -36.97 29.44 16.36
N ARG A 255 -36.70 30.19 15.28
CA ARG A 255 -37.56 31.29 14.82
C ARG A 255 -38.95 30.80 14.41
N GLN A 256 -39.05 29.66 13.73
CA GLN A 256 -40.33 29.05 13.37
C GLN A 256 -41.09 28.55 14.60
N GLU A 257 -40.40 27.94 15.58
CA GLU A 257 -41.01 27.49 16.84
C GLU A 257 -41.57 28.68 17.64
N ALA A 258 -40.83 29.79 17.69
CA ALA A 258 -41.27 31.02 18.36
C ALA A 258 -42.48 31.69 17.70
N GLN A 259 -42.72 31.43 16.40
CA GLN A 259 -43.88 31.95 15.66
C GLN A 259 -45.12 31.06 15.77
N MET A 260 -44.97 29.80 16.21
CA MET A 260 -46.09 28.88 16.41
C MET A 260 -46.69 29.07 17.83
N GLN A 261 -48.03 29.07 17.93
CA GLN A 261 -48.69 29.22 19.24
C GLN A 261 -48.33 28.05 20.18
N PRO A 262 -48.24 28.28 21.50
CA PRO A 262 -47.62 27.36 22.47
C PRO A 262 -48.31 25.99 22.66
N ARG A 263 -49.33 25.65 21.86
CA ARG A 263 -50.06 24.37 21.89
C ARG A 263 -49.72 23.42 20.73
N GLU A 264 -49.06 23.87 19.66
CA GLU A 264 -49.01 23.09 18.41
C GLU A 264 -47.66 22.52 17.95
N GLY A 265 -46.55 22.71 18.65
CA GLY A 265 -45.40 21.86 18.35
C GLY A 265 -44.08 22.31 18.91
N LYS A 266 -43.44 21.44 19.69
CA LYS A 266 -41.99 21.45 19.84
C LYS A 266 -41.40 20.69 18.67
N PHE A 267 -40.44 21.27 17.95
CA PHE A 267 -39.71 20.49 16.96
C PHE A 267 -38.85 19.45 17.69
N VAL A 268 -39.26 18.18 17.60
CA VAL A 268 -38.55 17.02 18.18
C VAL A 268 -37.10 16.92 17.67
N VAL A 269 -36.82 17.57 16.54
CA VAL A 269 -35.54 17.56 15.83
C VAL A 269 -34.52 18.57 16.41
N LEU A 270 -34.95 19.62 17.11
CA LEU A 270 -34.02 20.66 17.65
C LEU A 270 -32.98 20.11 18.66
N PRO A 271 -33.36 19.27 19.65
CA PRO A 271 -32.38 18.62 20.53
C PRO A 271 -31.38 17.75 19.77
N GLN A 272 -31.85 17.02 18.75
CA GLN A 272 -31.00 16.14 17.94
C GLN A 272 -30.00 16.93 17.09
N LEU A 273 -30.40 18.08 16.53
CA LEU A 273 -29.49 18.95 15.77
C LEU A 273 -28.43 19.59 16.66
N ARG A 274 -28.78 19.96 17.90
CA ARG A 274 -27.81 20.49 18.87
C ARG A 274 -26.81 19.44 19.34
N GLU A 275 -27.27 18.21 19.53
CA GLU A 275 -26.39 17.07 19.83
C GLU A 275 -25.47 16.76 18.65
N ARG A 276 -26.01 16.77 17.42
CA ARG A 276 -25.23 16.62 16.18
C ARG A 276 -24.16 17.70 16.05
N LEU A 277 -24.48 18.97 16.31
CA LEU A 277 -23.52 20.08 16.24
C LEU A 277 -22.35 19.89 17.22
N ARG A 278 -22.61 19.36 18.42
CA ARG A 278 -21.55 19.07 19.40
C ARG A 278 -20.67 17.90 18.96
N ALA A 279 -21.26 16.89 18.35
CA ALA A 279 -20.53 15.70 17.89
C ALA A 279 -19.66 15.94 16.65
N ILE A 280 -19.97 16.96 15.84
CA ILE A 280 -19.24 17.22 14.59
C ILE A 280 -17.77 17.58 14.82
N ASP A 281 -17.45 18.37 15.85
CA ASP A 281 -16.05 18.75 16.13
C ASP A 281 -15.20 17.51 16.55
N ASP A 282 -15.80 16.60 17.32
CA ASP A 282 -15.16 15.33 17.70
C ASP A 282 -14.99 14.40 16.48
N GLU A 283 -16.01 14.34 15.60
CA GLU A 283 -15.96 13.54 14.37
C GLU A 283 -14.94 14.07 13.36
N ILE A 284 -14.82 15.40 13.21
CA ILE A 284 -13.79 16.03 12.37
C ILE A 284 -12.40 15.69 12.91
N SER A 285 -12.22 15.77 14.23
CA SER A 285 -10.93 15.45 14.87
C SER A 285 -10.55 13.98 14.65
N ALA A 286 -11.47 13.05 14.90
CA ALA A 286 -11.25 11.62 14.66
C ALA A 286 -11.02 11.29 13.17
N ALA A 287 -11.72 11.96 12.26
CA ALA A 287 -11.53 11.78 10.82
C ALA A 287 -10.15 12.30 10.36
N ARG A 288 -9.66 13.40 10.93
CA ARG A 288 -8.31 13.93 10.67
C ARG A 288 -7.23 13.00 11.22
N GLU A 289 -7.39 12.47 12.43
CA GLU A 289 -6.50 11.45 12.98
C GLU A 289 -6.45 10.19 12.10
N HIS A 290 -7.60 9.75 11.58
CA HIS A 290 -7.66 8.63 10.64
C HIS A 290 -6.96 8.95 9.32
N LEU A 291 -7.10 10.17 8.81
CA LEU A 291 -6.41 10.62 7.60
C LEU A 291 -4.89 10.70 7.80
N ASP A 292 -4.43 11.19 8.95
CA ASP A 292 -3.02 11.22 9.33
C ASP A 292 -2.44 9.80 9.47
N ALA A 293 -3.22 8.85 9.96
CA ALA A 293 -2.84 7.44 10.03
C ALA A 293 -2.78 6.75 8.64
N LEU A 294 -3.49 7.28 7.64
CA LEU A 294 -3.44 6.81 6.26
C LEU A 294 -2.31 7.45 5.45
N ALA A 295 -1.74 8.57 5.91
CA ALA A 295 -0.54 9.13 5.33
C ALA A 295 0.62 8.15 5.57
N PRO A 296 1.46 7.87 4.54
CA PRO A 296 2.65 7.06 4.75
C PRO A 296 3.47 7.71 5.87
N ALA A 297 3.76 6.95 6.93
CA ALA A 297 4.57 7.45 8.03
C ALA A 297 5.84 8.08 7.44
N PRO A 298 6.17 9.34 7.76
CA PRO A 298 7.47 9.88 7.37
C PRO A 298 8.49 8.91 7.95
N ALA A 299 9.34 8.35 7.09
CA ALA A 299 10.34 7.35 7.48
C ALA A 299 10.98 7.83 8.78
N SER A 300 10.59 7.21 9.91
CA SER A 300 11.05 7.65 11.21
C SER A 300 12.52 7.33 11.20
N VAL A 301 13.35 8.36 11.01
CA VAL A 301 14.78 8.30 11.25
C VAL A 301 14.90 7.99 12.73
N LYS A 302 15.01 6.70 13.06
CA LYS A 302 15.54 6.30 14.36
C LYS A 302 17.03 6.58 14.24
N ASP A 303 17.45 7.68 14.86
CA ASP A 303 18.86 7.98 15.15
C ASP A 303 19.54 6.85 15.93
#